data_AF-A0A4V1UQR1-F1
#
_entry.id   AF-A0A4V1UQR1-F1
#
_cell.length_a   1.000
_cell.length_b   1.000
_cell.length_c   1.000
_cell.angle_alpha   90.00
_cell.angle_beta   90.00
_cell.angle_gamma   90.00
#
_symmetry.space_group_name_H-M   'P 1'
#
loop_
_entity.id
_entity.type
_entity.pdbx_description
1 polymer ?
#
loop_
_entity_poly.entity_id
_entity_poly.type
_entity_poly.pdbx_seq_one_letter_code
_entity_poly.pdbx_strand_id
1 'polypeptide(L)'
;MRRLLSAVAAMAFGTSIYLVYGPRTLFAFDWLPGLSGISSDGPPLPAWMRHNLPDGLWAYAATLLLSLPWRRFPLRGETLFWIGLPFAFIFLSEFGQLLGSVPGTFDLVDLFAYTLGTAAAFLQIRHESLASSNPFARPLRSGGFSRARNQ
;
A
#
# COMPACT_ATOMS: atom_id res chain seq x y z
N MET A 1 -13.04 4.55 4.99
CA MET A 1 -12.19 5.76 4.95
C MET A 1 -10.76 5.44 5.36
N ARG A 2 -10.53 4.84 6.55
CA ARG A 2 -9.18 4.57 7.09
C ARG A 2 -8.21 3.88 6.11
N ARG A 3 -8.58 2.73 5.51
CA ARG A 3 -7.74 2.05 4.49
C ARG A 3 -7.32 2.95 3.33
N LEU A 4 -8.26 3.72 2.79
CA LEU A 4 -7.99 4.62 1.67
C LEU A 4 -7.02 5.73 2.07
N LEU A 5 -7.22 6.34 3.24
CA LEU A 5 -6.33 7.39 3.76
C LEU A 5 -4.93 6.84 4.00
N SER A 6 -4.81 5.66 4.63
CA SER A 6 -3.52 4.99 4.84
C SER A 6 -2.82 4.68 3.52
N ALA A 7 -3.54 4.18 2.53
CA ALA A 7 -2.99 3.86 1.21
C ALA A 7 -2.50 5.12 0.49
N VAL A 8 -3.31 6.19 0.47
CA VAL A 8 -2.94 7.47 -0.16
C VAL A 8 -1.73 8.08 0.54
N ALA A 9 -1.69 8.05 1.88
CA ALA A 9 -0.56 8.57 2.64
C ALA A 9 0.73 7.80 2.35
N ALA A 10 0.68 6.47 2.34
CA ALA A 10 1.83 5.63 2.02
C ALA A 10 2.30 5.84 0.57
N MET A 11 1.37 5.93 -0.38
CA MET A 11 1.68 6.19 -1.78
C MET A 11 2.32 7.56 -1.96
N ALA A 12 1.75 8.62 -1.38
CA ALA A 12 2.31 9.96 -1.42
C ALA A 12 3.72 10.01 -0.79
N PHE A 13 3.91 9.34 0.34
CA PHE A 13 5.21 9.31 1.02
C PHE A 13 6.27 8.55 0.21
N GLY A 14 5.96 7.34 -0.27
CA GLY A 14 6.87 6.58 -1.14
C GLY A 14 7.21 7.34 -2.42
N THR A 15 6.21 7.94 -3.07
CA THR A 15 6.42 8.78 -4.26
C THR A 15 7.27 10.01 -3.95
N SER A 16 7.09 10.66 -2.80
CA SER A 16 7.93 11.81 -2.43
C SER A 16 9.41 11.44 -2.25
N ILE A 17 9.70 10.31 -1.61
CA ILE A 17 11.06 9.79 -1.48
C ILE A 17 11.62 9.53 -2.88
N TYR A 18 10.82 8.87 -3.73
CA TYR A 18 11.23 8.53 -5.08
C TYR A 18 11.47 9.76 -5.97
N LEU A 19 10.66 10.81 -5.86
CA LEU A 19 10.84 12.05 -6.62
C LEU A 19 12.10 12.83 -6.19
N VAL A 20 12.46 12.75 -4.91
CA VAL A 20 13.64 13.46 -4.37
C VAL A 20 14.92 12.68 -4.63
N TYR A 21 14.95 11.34 -4.50
CA TYR A 21 16.19 10.57 -4.62
C TYR A 21 16.30 9.71 -5.88
N GLY A 22 15.23 9.64 -6.69
CA GLY A 22 15.16 8.78 -7.86
C GLY A 22 15.94 9.31 -9.07
N PRO A 23 16.30 8.44 -10.02
CA PRO A 23 17.01 8.84 -11.24
C PRO A 23 16.18 9.80 -12.09
N ARG A 24 16.75 10.90 -12.59
CA ARG A 24 16.02 11.84 -13.46
C ARG A 24 15.69 11.31 -14.85
N THR A 25 16.18 10.13 -15.20
CA THR A 25 15.91 9.43 -16.47
C THR A 25 14.60 8.63 -16.43
N LEU A 26 13.78 8.81 -15.39
CA LEU A 26 12.50 8.14 -15.26
C LEU A 26 11.48 8.73 -16.23
N PHE A 27 10.76 7.84 -16.92
CA PHE A 27 9.61 8.18 -17.78
C PHE A 27 8.56 9.06 -17.07
N ALA A 28 8.47 8.99 -15.73
CA ALA A 28 7.58 9.83 -14.95
C ALA A 28 7.87 11.34 -15.11
N PHE A 29 9.14 11.74 -15.28
CA PHE A 29 9.51 13.14 -15.54
C PHE A 29 9.16 13.58 -16.96
N ASP A 30 9.12 12.66 -17.92
CA ASP A 30 8.63 12.94 -19.27
C ASP A 30 7.12 13.20 -19.28
N TRP A 31 6.37 12.48 -18.45
CA TRP A 31 4.92 12.65 -18.34
C TRP A 31 4.53 13.88 -17.51
N LEU A 32 5.37 14.27 -16.55
CA LEU A 32 5.12 15.39 -15.64
C LEU A 32 6.34 16.34 -15.60
N PRO A 33 6.58 17.12 -16.66
CA PRO A 33 7.76 17.97 -16.78
C PRO A 33 7.85 19.02 -15.67
N GLY A 34 6.72 19.42 -15.06
CA GLY A 34 6.69 20.33 -13.91
C GLY A 34 7.38 19.80 -12.65
N LEU A 35 7.64 18.49 -12.55
CA LEU A 35 8.34 17.87 -11.43
C LEU A 35 9.87 17.82 -11.63
N SER A 36 10.36 18.12 -12.83
CA SER A 36 11.78 18.03 -13.19
C SER A 36 12.69 18.95 -12.35
N GLY A 37 12.15 20.02 -11.76
CA GLY A 37 12.87 20.97 -10.93
C GLY A 37 13.04 20.58 -9.45
N ILE A 38 12.47 19.46 -8.98
CA ILE A 38 12.63 19.00 -7.59
C ILE A 38 14.08 18.58 -7.39
N SER A 39 14.82 19.19 -6.46
CA SER A 39 16.25 18.90 -6.24
C SER A 39 16.49 17.44 -5.85
N SER A 40 17.56 16.84 -6.38
CA SER A 40 17.98 15.47 -6.09
C SER A 40 18.75 15.36 -4.77
N ASP A 41 19.01 16.51 -4.16
CA ASP A 41 19.84 16.67 -2.97
C ASP A 41 18.93 16.78 -1.75
N GLY A 42 18.14 15.74 -1.51
CA GLY A 42 17.41 15.60 -0.26
C GLY A 42 18.35 15.42 0.94
N PRO A 43 17.85 15.56 2.18
CA PRO A 43 18.64 15.29 3.37
C PRO A 43 19.29 13.89 3.32
N PRO A 44 20.43 13.68 3.99
CA PRO A 44 21.11 12.39 3.96
C PRO A 44 20.19 11.29 4.52
N LEU A 45 19.77 10.37 3.64
CA LEU A 45 19.01 9.17 3.99
C LEU A 45 19.84 7.91 3.75
N PRO A 46 19.72 6.89 4.63
CA PRO A 46 20.29 5.57 4.40
C PRO A 46 19.89 5.03 3.02
N ALA A 47 20.79 4.28 2.37
CA ALA A 47 20.55 3.72 1.04
C ALA A 47 19.27 2.86 0.99
N TRP A 48 19.02 2.04 2.00
CA TRP A 48 17.81 1.22 2.08
C TRP A 48 16.52 2.07 2.14
N MET A 49 16.54 3.24 2.78
CA MET A 49 15.38 4.14 2.81
C MET A 49 15.14 4.83 1.47
N ARG A 50 16.19 5.02 0.67
CA ARG A 50 16.08 5.66 -0.65
C ARG A 50 15.60 4.67 -1.71
N HIS A 51 16.11 3.45 -1.66
CA HIS A 51 15.89 2.47 -2.71
C HIS A 51 14.76 1.48 -2.42
N ASN A 52 14.60 1.04 -1.16
CA ASN A 52 13.71 -0.10 -0.84
C ASN A 52 12.43 0.33 -0.10
N LEU A 53 12.50 1.39 0.72
CA LEU A 53 11.35 1.86 1.48
C LEU A 53 10.17 2.33 0.59
N PRO A 54 10.38 3.06 -0.52
CA PRO A 54 9.29 3.42 -1.43
C PRO A 54 8.52 2.20 -1.92
N ASP A 55 9.24 1.14 -2.30
CA ASP A 55 8.68 -0.12 -2.81
C ASP A 55 7.82 -0.83 -1.76
N GLY A 56 8.28 -0.90 -0.51
CA GLY A 56 7.48 -1.42 0.60
C GLY A 56 6.21 -0.58 0.87
N LEU A 57 6.31 0.75 0.81
CA LEU A 57 5.16 1.65 0.98
C LEU A 57 4.14 1.51 -0.14
N TRP A 58 4.60 1.33 -1.38
CA TRP A 58 3.74 1.09 -2.53
C TRP A 58 3.08 -0.29 -2.47
N ALA A 59 3.78 -1.34 -2.05
CA ALA A 59 3.16 -2.65 -1.83
C ALA A 59 2.10 -2.62 -0.73
N TYR A 60 2.36 -1.90 0.36
CA TYR A 60 1.37 -1.64 1.41
C TYR A 60 0.13 -0.91 0.84
N ALA A 61 0.34 0.18 0.09
CA ALA A 61 -0.74 0.96 -0.50
C ALA A 61 -1.55 0.12 -1.51
N ALA A 62 -0.88 -0.59 -2.41
CA ALA A 62 -1.51 -1.45 -3.41
C ALA A 62 -2.36 -2.54 -2.76
N THR A 63 -1.84 -3.22 -1.73
CA THR A 63 -2.58 -4.25 -0.97
C THR A 63 -3.84 -3.67 -0.34
N LEU A 64 -3.75 -2.48 0.28
CA LEU A 64 -4.91 -1.81 0.86
C LEU A 64 -5.94 -1.41 -0.20
N LEU A 65 -5.51 -0.84 -1.33
CA LEU A 65 -6.39 -0.42 -2.43
C LEU A 65 -7.11 -1.61 -3.06
N LEU A 66 -6.39 -2.70 -3.32
CA LEU A 66 -6.97 -3.95 -3.86
C LEU A 66 -7.94 -4.61 -2.87
N SER A 67 -7.79 -4.36 -1.57
CA SER A 67 -8.76 -4.82 -0.57
C SER A 67 -10.06 -4.02 -0.53
N LEU A 68 -10.10 -2.81 -1.11
CA LEU A 68 -11.25 -1.90 -0.98
C LEU A 68 -12.55 -2.46 -1.57
N PRO A 69 -12.56 -3.06 -2.79
CA PRO A 69 -13.78 -3.68 -3.34
C PRO A 69 -14.34 -4.77 -2.43
N TRP A 70 -13.45 -5.47 -1.72
CA TRP A 70 -13.77 -6.62 -0.88
C TRP A 70 -14.05 -6.26 0.59
N ARG A 71 -14.14 -4.97 0.95
CA ARG A 71 -14.23 -4.51 2.35
C ARG A 71 -15.38 -5.14 3.14
N ARG A 72 -16.49 -5.50 2.48
CA ARG A 72 -17.68 -6.10 3.11
C ARG A 72 -17.65 -7.62 3.11
N PHE A 73 -16.70 -8.23 2.43
CA PHE A 73 -16.58 -9.67 2.31
C PHE A 73 -15.50 -10.18 3.25
N PRO A 74 -15.67 -11.39 3.83
CA PRO A 74 -14.62 -12.02 4.59
C PRO A 74 -13.40 -12.28 3.70
N LEU A 75 -12.20 -12.18 4.27
CA LEU A 75 -10.96 -12.59 3.60
C LEU A 75 -11.00 -14.11 3.33
N ARG A 76 -11.53 -14.49 2.17
CA ARG A 76 -11.66 -15.87 1.69
C ARG A 76 -10.92 -16.03 0.36
N GLY A 77 -10.93 -17.25 -0.19
CA GLY A 77 -10.15 -17.67 -1.35
C GLY A 77 -10.08 -16.64 -2.48
N GLU A 78 -11.22 -16.13 -2.97
CA GLU A 78 -11.22 -15.18 -4.09
C GLU A 78 -10.58 -13.83 -3.72
N THR A 79 -10.88 -13.30 -2.53
CA THR A 79 -10.27 -12.05 -2.06
C THR A 79 -8.76 -12.20 -1.85
N LEU A 80 -8.32 -13.31 -1.28
CA LEU A 80 -6.89 -13.60 -1.10
C LEU A 80 -6.18 -13.81 -2.44
N PHE A 81 -6.85 -14.43 -3.41
CA PHE A 81 -6.33 -14.59 -4.77
C PHE A 81 -6.07 -13.22 -5.41
N TRP A 82 -7.07 -12.33 -5.43
CA TRP A 82 -6.91 -11.01 -6.06
C TRP A 82 -5.91 -10.10 -5.34
N ILE A 83 -5.85 -10.15 -4.02
CA ILE A 83 -4.87 -9.37 -3.24
C ILE A 83 -3.46 -9.97 -3.35
N GLY A 84 -3.35 -11.30 -3.42
CA GLY A 84 -2.06 -12.00 -3.50
C GLY A 84 -1.44 -12.01 -4.89
N LEU A 85 -2.23 -11.78 -5.95
CA LEU A 85 -1.76 -11.85 -7.33
C LEU A 85 -0.61 -10.87 -7.63
N PRO A 86 -0.66 -9.56 -7.29
CA PRO A 86 0.47 -8.66 -7.48
C PRO A 86 1.72 -9.08 -6.71
N PHE A 87 1.55 -9.62 -5.49
CA PHE A 87 2.66 -10.10 -4.68
C PHE A 87 3.34 -11.31 -5.33
N ALA A 88 2.56 -12.22 -5.90
CA ALA A 88 3.09 -13.33 -6.69
C ALA A 88 3.87 -12.85 -7.93
N PHE A 89 3.39 -11.80 -8.61
CA PHE A 89 4.11 -11.21 -9.73
C PHE A 89 5.44 -10.58 -9.32
N ILE A 90 5.50 -9.88 -8.19
CA ILE A 90 6.73 -9.31 -7.64
C ILE A 90 7.75 -10.42 -7.32
N PHE A 91 7.31 -11.49 -6.65
CA PHE A 91 8.19 -12.63 -6.35
C PHE A 91 8.67 -13.33 -7.63
N LEU A 92 7.79 -13.47 -8.62
CA LEU A 92 8.14 -14.08 -9.90
C LEU A 92 9.12 -13.20 -10.70
N SER A 93 8.99 -11.88 -10.64
CA SER A 93 9.95 -10.98 -11.28
C SER A 93 11.31 -11.03 -10.61
N GLU A 94 11.38 -11.04 -9.28
CA GLU A 94 12.64 -11.20 -8.54
C GLU A 94 13.32 -12.54 -8.83
N PHE A 95 12.53 -13.62 -8.88
CA PHE A 95 13.05 -14.94 -9.25
C PHE A 95 13.51 -14.98 -10.71
N GLY A 96 12.80 -14.29 -11.60
CA GLY A 96 13.20 -14.13 -13.00
C GLY A 96 14.52 -13.35 -13.14
N GLN A 97 14.75 -12.35 -12.30
CA GLN A 97 16.01 -11.62 -12.25
C GLN A 97 17.15 -12.49 -11.72
N LEU A 98 16.90 -13.32 -10.69
CA LEU A 98 17.86 -14.30 -10.18
C LEU A 98 18.31 -15.31 -11.26
N LEU A 99 17.38 -15.73 -12.13
CA LEU A 99 17.66 -16.62 -13.26
C LEU A 99 18.23 -15.89 -14.49
N GLY A 100 18.40 -14.56 -14.44
CA GLY A 100 18.83 -13.74 -15.58
C GLY A 100 17.83 -13.67 -16.73
N SER A 101 16.60 -14.12 -16.53
CA SER A 101 15.53 -14.14 -17.55
C SER A 101 14.76 -12.83 -17.62
N VAL A 102 14.80 -12.02 -16.56
CA VAL A 102 14.16 -10.69 -16.47
C VAL A 102 15.26 -9.65 -16.25
N PRO A 103 15.26 -8.52 -16.99
CA PRO A 103 16.20 -7.44 -16.75
C PRO A 103 15.98 -6.82 -15.37
N GLY A 104 17.03 -6.77 -14.55
CA GLY A 104 16.98 -6.26 -13.18
C GLY A 104 18.15 -6.78 -12.35
N THR A 105 18.15 -6.49 -11.06
CA THR A 105 19.11 -7.00 -10.08
C THR A 105 18.33 -7.58 -8.92
N PHE A 106 18.49 -8.88 -8.68
CA PHE A 106 17.88 -9.53 -7.53
C PHE A 106 18.35 -8.87 -6.22
N ASP A 107 17.41 -8.29 -5.47
CA ASP A 107 17.68 -7.66 -4.17
C ASP A 107 16.80 -8.28 -3.07
N LEU A 108 17.47 -8.91 -2.10
CA LEU A 108 16.82 -9.49 -0.93
C LEU A 108 16.15 -8.42 -0.04
N VAL A 109 16.68 -7.20 -0.04
CA VAL A 109 16.15 -6.10 0.76
C VAL A 109 14.84 -5.59 0.15
N ASP A 110 14.70 -5.59 -1.18
CA ASP A 110 13.45 -5.27 -1.86
C ASP A 110 12.38 -6.32 -1.55
N LEU A 111 12.73 -7.61 -1.63
CA LEU A 111 11.83 -8.70 -1.25
C LEU A 111 11.34 -8.57 0.19
N PHE A 112 12.24 -8.18 1.10
CA PHE A 112 11.91 -7.93 2.49
C PHE A 112 10.98 -6.71 2.65
N ALA A 113 11.24 -5.61 1.94
CA ALA A 113 10.41 -4.42 1.96
C ALA A 113 8.99 -4.69 1.43
N TYR A 114 8.86 -5.40 0.31
CA TYR A 114 7.58 -5.84 -0.26
C TYR A 114 6.81 -6.73 0.72
N THR A 115 7.50 -7.68 1.36
CA THR A 115 6.91 -8.60 2.33
C THR A 115 6.40 -7.85 3.57
N LEU A 116 7.21 -6.95 4.12
CA LEU A 116 6.81 -6.14 5.28
C LEU A 116 5.64 -5.21 4.96
N GLY A 117 5.67 -4.51 3.82
CA GLY A 117 4.59 -3.63 3.40
C GLY A 117 3.26 -4.38 3.24
N THR A 118 3.32 -5.53 2.55
CA THR A 118 2.15 -6.40 2.35
C THR A 118 1.63 -6.95 3.69
N ALA A 119 2.52 -7.43 4.56
CA ALA A 119 2.15 -7.94 5.88
C ALA A 119 1.50 -6.85 6.75
N ALA A 120 2.04 -5.63 6.75
CA ALA A 120 1.47 -4.49 7.46
C ALA A 120 0.06 -4.15 6.96
N ALA A 121 -0.18 -4.23 5.65
CA ALA A 121 -1.51 -4.02 5.08
C ALA A 121 -2.49 -5.10 5.54
N PHE A 122 -2.09 -6.38 5.53
CA PHE A 122 -2.91 -7.48 6.06
C PHE A 122 -3.23 -7.29 7.55
N LEU A 123 -2.27 -6.85 8.36
CA LEU A 123 -2.50 -6.56 9.79
C LEU A 123 -3.56 -5.46 9.97
N GLN A 124 -3.50 -4.37 9.20
CA GLN A 124 -4.53 -3.33 9.26
C GLN A 124 -5.90 -3.84 8.81
N ILE A 125 -5.95 -4.60 7.70
CA ILE A 125 -7.20 -5.17 7.20
C ILE A 125 -7.83 -6.08 8.27
N ARG A 126 -7.02 -6.94 8.91
CA ARG A 126 -7.44 -7.83 10.01
C ARG A 126 -7.95 -7.04 11.21
N HIS A 127 -7.19 -6.04 11.67
CA HIS A 127 -7.57 -5.21 12.81
C HIS A 127 -8.93 -4.52 12.59
N GLU A 128 -9.16 -3.97 11.40
CA GLU A 128 -10.45 -3.37 11.05
C GLU A 128 -11.57 -4.40 10.95
N SER A 129 -11.29 -5.61 10.46
CA SER A 129 -12.27 -6.70 10.42
C SER A 129 -12.73 -7.08 11.83
N LEU A 130 -11.80 -7.22 12.78
CA LEU A 130 -12.11 -7.55 14.18
C LEU A 130 -12.89 -6.43 14.88
N ALA A 131 -12.52 -5.18 14.63
CA ALA A 131 -13.24 -4.02 15.16
C ALA A 131 -14.69 -3.98 14.64
N SER A 132 -14.91 -4.39 13.38
CA SER A 132 -16.25 -4.42 12.78
C SER A 132 -17.12 -5.59 13.24
N SER A 133 -16.53 -6.70 13.69
CA SER A 133 -17.26 -7.88 14.17
C SER A 133 -17.55 -7.84 15.67
N ASN A 134 -17.00 -6.88 16.43
CA ASN A 134 -17.25 -6.74 17.85
C ASN A 134 -18.67 -6.17 18.11
N PRO A 135 -19.61 -6.95 18.69
CA PRO A 135 -20.98 -6.50 18.94
C PRO A 135 -21.07 -5.34 19.93
N PHE A 136 -20.04 -5.13 20.75
CA PHE A 136 -19.96 -4.04 21.72
C PHE A 136 -19.33 -2.75 21.15
N ALA A 137 -18.81 -2.77 19.92
CA ALA A 137 -18.16 -1.62 19.29
C ALA A 137 -19.14 -0.66 18.57
N ARG A 138 -20.45 -0.74 18.85
CA ARG A 138 -21.38 0.27 18.33
C ARG A 138 -20.99 1.63 18.93
N PRO A 139 -20.85 2.70 18.12
CA PRO A 139 -20.91 4.02 18.69
C PRO A 139 -22.27 4.13 19.36
N LEU A 140 -22.28 4.62 20.60
CA LEU A 140 -23.47 5.15 21.24
C LEU A 140 -24.01 6.24 20.30
N ARG A 141 -24.86 5.84 19.35
CA ARG A 141 -25.68 6.77 18.59
C ARG A 141 -26.69 7.25 19.62
N SER A 142 -26.31 8.32 20.29
CA SER A 142 -27.11 9.08 21.24
C SER A 142 -28.52 9.28 20.69
N GLY A 143 -29.49 9.14 21.58
CA GLY A 143 -30.91 9.00 21.28
C GLY A 143 -31.45 10.00 20.26
N GLY A 144 -32.03 9.44 19.20
CA GLY A 144 -33.13 10.06 18.48
C GLY A 144 -34.40 9.38 18.95
N PHE A 145 -35.01 9.96 19.98
CA PHE A 145 -36.22 9.48 20.62
C PHE A 145 -37.34 9.29 19.60
N SER A 146 -37.98 8.13 19.68
CA SER A 146 -39.23 7.81 18.99
C SER A 146 -40.27 8.89 19.29
N ARG A 147 -40.84 9.51 18.25
CA ARG A 147 -42.17 10.15 18.35
C ARG A 147 -43.09 9.45 17.36
N ALA A 148 -43.56 8.28 17.77
CA ALA A 148 -44.90 7.86 17.40
C ALA A 148 -45.88 8.85 18.04
N ARG A 149 -46.73 9.47 17.22
CA ARG A 149 -48.06 9.85 17.68
C ARG A 149 -49.01 9.73 16.51
N ASN A 150 -49.88 8.74 16.62
CA ASN A 150 -51.16 8.68 15.92
C ASN A 150 -51.89 10.01 16.10
N GLN A 151 -52.35 10.59 15.00
CA GLN A 151 -53.68 11.15 14.79
C GLN A 151 -53.85 11.43 13.30
#